data_AF-A0A9D1CJ14-F1
#
_entry.id   AF-A0A9D1CJ14-F1
#
_cell.length_a   1.000
_cell.length_b   1.000
_cell.length_c   1.000
_cell.angle_alpha   90.00
_cell.angle_beta   90.00
_cell.angle_gamma   90.00
#
_symmetry.space_group_name_H-M   'P 1'
#
loop_
_entity.id
_entity.type
_entity.pdbx_description
1 polymer ?
#
loop_
_entity_poly.entity_id
_entity_poly.type
_entity_poly.pdbx_seq_one_letter_code
_entity_poly.pdbx_strand_id
1 'polypeptide(L)'
;MKDGETPLSGTFACVGTQTSLTFQAGKATFPLKHGQSITIQGIPAGVTYEVTEAEANMDGYEMTSTNATGTIQKDIAATAAFTNTKVPSGTLTVTKTVSGNGVQPADRNKEWGFTVTMKHGETPLEGKFDCEGTQTSLSFNANGHADVRLKHGESITIQGIPAGVTYTVTEDMADLDGFKTTSTGATGTIQEGKAVTAAFTNTKNGDVTGTGEDTGAGTGEDTGAGTPVPQTGDADSPGLWLFLLALSAMGLTAVFLRAKRAPGRRRP
;
A
#
# COMPACT_ATOMS: atom_id res chain seq x y z
N MET A 1 -12.04 33.91 13.74
CA MET A 1 -11.58 35.29 14.00
C MET A 1 -12.34 35.90 15.17
N LYS A 2 -11.64 36.53 16.12
CA LYS A 2 -12.23 37.17 17.30
C LYS A 2 -11.37 38.32 17.82
N ASP A 3 -12.00 39.33 18.39
CA ASP A 3 -11.35 40.41 19.14
C ASP A 3 -11.51 40.12 20.64
N GLY A 4 -10.43 39.71 21.30
CA GLY A 4 -10.49 39.11 22.63
C GLY A 4 -11.41 37.87 22.64
N GLU A 5 -12.52 37.96 23.35
CA GLU A 5 -13.56 36.92 23.41
C GLU A 5 -14.72 37.14 22.42
N THR A 6 -14.79 38.31 21.78
CA THR A 6 -15.91 38.68 20.90
C THR A 6 -15.69 38.13 19.49
N PRO A 7 -16.55 37.21 18.99
CA PRO A 7 -16.41 36.68 17.64
C PRO A 7 -16.67 37.75 16.57
N LEU A 8 -15.79 37.83 15.57
CA LEU A 8 -15.97 38.76 14.46
C LEU A 8 -17.23 38.37 13.66
N SER A 9 -18.12 39.32 13.38
CA SER A 9 -19.32 39.09 12.57
C SER A 9 -19.51 40.25 11.59
N GLY A 10 -20.13 39.96 10.44
CA GLY A 10 -20.40 40.95 9.39
C GLY A 10 -19.79 40.59 8.05
N THR A 11 -20.05 41.42 7.04
CA THR A 11 -19.56 41.23 5.67
C THR A 11 -18.40 42.18 5.38
N PHE A 12 -17.29 41.61 4.92
CA PHE A 12 -16.05 42.33 4.63
C PHE A 12 -15.77 42.28 3.13
N ALA A 13 -15.25 43.38 2.58
CA ALA A 13 -14.81 43.43 1.18
C ALA A 13 -13.59 42.51 0.98
N CYS A 14 -13.50 41.89 -0.19
CA CYS A 14 -12.41 40.97 -0.53
C CYS A 14 -11.84 41.28 -1.91
N VAL A 15 -10.57 40.94 -2.10
CA VAL A 15 -9.89 40.91 -3.40
C VAL A 15 -9.42 39.48 -3.66
N GLY A 16 -9.59 38.99 -4.89
CA GLY A 16 -9.20 37.63 -5.28
C GLY A 16 -10.37 36.85 -5.86
N THR A 17 -10.58 35.61 -5.38
CA THR A 17 -11.61 34.70 -5.89
C THR A 17 -13.06 35.14 -5.62
N GLN A 18 -13.26 36.09 -4.69
CA GLN A 18 -14.57 36.63 -4.33
C GLN A 18 -14.43 38.09 -3.90
N THR A 19 -15.52 38.85 -4.03
CA THR A 19 -15.57 40.29 -3.75
C THR A 19 -16.00 40.64 -2.33
N SER A 20 -16.57 39.68 -1.59
CA SER A 20 -16.91 39.84 -0.18
C SER A 20 -16.88 38.49 0.55
N LEU A 21 -16.76 38.53 1.88
CA LEU A 21 -16.85 37.37 2.76
C LEU A 21 -17.64 37.74 4.02
N THR A 22 -18.64 36.92 4.36
CA THR A 22 -19.46 37.11 5.56
C THR A 22 -18.97 36.22 6.68
N PHE A 23 -18.59 36.83 7.80
CA PHE A 23 -18.33 36.12 9.05
C PHE A 23 -19.61 36.01 9.88
N GLN A 24 -19.89 34.80 10.36
CA GLN A 24 -20.94 34.51 11.34
C GLN A 24 -20.29 33.88 12.57
N ALA A 25 -20.44 34.52 13.73
CA ALA A 25 -19.85 34.06 14.99
C ALA A 25 -18.35 33.73 14.87
N GLY A 26 -17.59 34.59 14.19
CA GLY A 26 -16.15 34.46 14.01
C GLY A 26 -15.71 33.46 12.93
N LYS A 27 -16.64 32.83 12.21
CA LYS A 27 -16.35 31.81 11.19
C LYS A 27 -16.81 32.24 9.81
N ALA A 28 -16.03 31.88 8.81
CA ALA A 28 -16.36 32.01 7.39
C ALA A 28 -15.62 30.89 6.63
N THR A 29 -16.19 30.42 5.53
CA THR A 29 -15.62 29.36 4.69
C THR A 29 -15.64 29.82 3.24
N PHE A 30 -14.59 29.51 2.51
CA PHE A 30 -14.45 29.83 1.09
C PHE A 30 -13.55 28.79 0.41
N PRO A 31 -13.82 28.42 -0.86
CA PRO A 31 -12.97 27.51 -1.61
C PRO A 31 -11.82 28.25 -2.29
N LEU A 32 -10.65 27.61 -2.36
CA LEU A 32 -9.51 28.03 -3.19
C LEU A 32 -9.02 26.84 -4.01
N LYS A 33 -8.57 27.11 -5.24
CA LYS A 33 -7.81 26.17 -6.09
C LYS A 33 -6.32 26.49 -6.04
N HIS A 34 -5.50 25.63 -6.64
CA HIS A 34 -4.06 25.86 -6.79
C HIS A 34 -3.75 27.28 -7.30
N GLY A 35 -2.87 27.98 -6.59
CA GLY A 35 -2.41 29.33 -6.92
C GLY A 35 -3.44 30.43 -6.66
N GLN A 36 -4.62 30.12 -6.12
CA GLN A 36 -5.61 31.14 -5.77
C GLN A 36 -5.37 31.71 -4.38
N SER A 37 -5.84 32.93 -4.18
CA SER A 37 -5.83 33.62 -2.90
C SER A 37 -7.08 34.47 -2.74
N ILE A 38 -7.43 34.75 -1.49
CA ILE A 38 -8.37 35.79 -1.10
C ILE A 38 -7.69 36.73 -0.10
N THR A 39 -7.87 38.04 -0.26
CA THR A 39 -7.47 39.05 0.71
C THR A 39 -8.71 39.70 1.29
N ILE A 40 -8.93 39.55 2.60
CA ILE A 40 -10.05 40.15 3.32
C ILE A 40 -9.62 41.54 3.80
N GLN A 41 -10.37 42.57 3.41
CA GLN A 41 -10.04 43.97 3.71
C GLN A 41 -10.85 44.49 4.90
N GLY A 42 -10.27 45.46 5.61
CA GLY A 42 -10.97 46.16 6.68
C GLY A 42 -11.18 45.35 7.97
N ILE A 43 -10.38 44.30 8.20
CA ILE A 43 -10.38 43.62 9.50
C ILE A 43 -9.76 44.56 10.55
N PRO A 44 -10.43 44.82 11.69
CA PRO A 44 -9.87 45.64 12.75
C PRO A 44 -8.53 45.10 13.29
N ALA A 45 -7.62 46.00 13.62
CA ALA A 45 -6.37 45.64 14.31
C ALA A 45 -6.68 45.06 15.70
N GLY A 46 -5.90 44.06 16.13
CA GLY A 46 -6.11 43.33 17.39
C GLY A 46 -6.94 42.04 17.25
N VAL A 47 -7.67 41.88 16.14
CA VAL A 47 -8.41 40.64 15.84
C VAL A 47 -7.42 39.48 15.70
N THR A 48 -7.66 38.41 16.44
CA THR A 48 -6.96 37.13 16.29
C THR A 48 -7.65 36.27 15.24
N TYR A 49 -6.87 35.48 14.51
CA TYR A 49 -7.36 34.59 13.48
C TYR A 49 -6.76 33.19 13.60
N GLU A 50 -7.50 32.24 13.03
CA GLU A 50 -7.09 30.87 12.77
C GLU A 50 -7.72 30.50 11.42
N VAL A 51 -6.91 29.91 10.55
CA VAL A 51 -7.31 29.38 9.26
C VAL A 51 -7.01 27.89 9.27
N THR A 52 -7.97 27.09 8.83
CA THR A 52 -7.84 25.64 8.69
C THR A 52 -8.34 25.24 7.30
N GLU A 53 -7.71 24.24 6.71
CA GLU A 53 -8.19 23.61 5.49
C GLU A 53 -9.06 22.40 5.85
N ALA A 54 -10.32 22.38 5.38
CA ALA A 54 -11.30 21.38 5.79
C ALA A 54 -11.02 19.98 5.24
N GLU A 55 -10.44 19.89 4.03
CA GLU A 55 -10.12 18.63 3.33
C GLU A 55 -8.62 18.33 3.37
N ALA A 56 -7.96 18.74 4.46
CA ALA A 56 -6.53 18.51 4.64
C ALA A 56 -6.20 17.03 4.73
N ASN A 57 -5.08 16.63 4.14
CA ASN A 57 -4.52 15.28 4.21
C ASN A 57 -5.41 14.16 3.65
N MET A 58 -6.28 14.49 2.69
CA MET A 58 -7.15 13.54 2.01
C MET A 58 -6.58 13.16 0.64
N ASP A 59 -7.07 12.05 0.09
CA ASP A 59 -6.75 11.59 -1.28
C ASP A 59 -5.23 11.51 -1.55
N GLY A 60 -4.44 11.10 -0.56
CA GLY A 60 -2.99 10.98 -0.69
C GLY A 60 -2.25 12.31 -0.82
N TYR A 61 -2.82 13.41 -0.33
CA TYR A 61 -2.10 14.66 -0.11
C TYR A 61 -1.61 14.76 1.34
N GLU A 62 -0.54 15.52 1.54
CA GLU A 62 -0.11 16.04 2.83
C GLU A 62 -0.15 17.58 2.80
N MET A 63 -0.71 18.19 3.83
CA MET A 63 -0.88 19.63 3.97
C MET A 63 0.10 20.21 4.97
N THR A 64 0.81 21.25 4.57
CA THR A 64 1.56 22.12 5.48
C THR A 64 1.00 23.54 5.43
N SER A 65 1.08 24.27 6.55
CA SER A 65 0.65 25.66 6.62
C SER A 65 1.69 26.55 7.29
N THR A 66 1.70 27.82 6.91
CA THR A 66 2.51 28.87 7.53
C THR A 66 1.61 30.01 7.97
N ASN A 67 1.81 30.51 9.20
CA ASN A 67 1.02 31.58 9.80
C ASN A 67 -0.49 31.32 9.75
N ALA A 68 -0.92 30.07 9.96
CA ALA A 68 -2.34 29.71 10.01
C ALA A 68 -3.07 30.41 11.17
N THR A 69 -2.34 30.84 12.20
CA THR A 69 -2.86 31.64 13.31
C THR A 69 -2.06 32.93 13.47
N GLY A 70 -2.69 33.96 14.05
CA GLY A 70 -2.01 35.22 14.35
C GLY A 70 -2.96 36.32 14.80
N THR A 71 -2.42 37.54 14.88
CA THR A 71 -3.17 38.76 15.21
C THR A 71 -3.01 39.77 14.09
N ILE A 72 -4.10 40.40 13.67
CA ILE A 72 -4.09 41.46 12.68
C ILE A 72 -3.44 42.70 13.28
N GLN A 73 -2.37 43.17 12.65
CA GLN A 73 -1.70 44.41 13.01
C GLN A 73 -2.24 45.57 12.16
N LYS A 74 -2.23 46.77 12.73
CA LYS A 74 -2.68 47.97 12.03
C LYS A 74 -1.82 48.19 10.78
N ASP A 75 -2.48 48.38 9.64
CA ASP A 75 -1.88 48.70 8.33
C ASP A 75 -0.84 47.68 7.83
N ILE A 76 -0.83 46.47 8.40
CA ILE A 76 0.07 45.38 8.01
C ILE A 76 -0.77 44.16 7.59
N ALA A 77 -0.53 43.67 6.37
CA ALA A 77 -1.19 42.46 5.89
C ALA A 77 -0.66 41.23 6.64
N ALA A 78 -1.58 40.40 7.13
CA ALA A 78 -1.28 39.05 7.60
C ALA A 78 -1.58 38.04 6.48
N THR A 79 -0.71 37.06 6.29
CA THR A 79 -0.86 36.04 5.24
C THR A 79 -0.71 34.65 5.84
N ALA A 80 -1.80 33.88 5.81
CA ALA A 80 -1.79 32.44 6.02
C ALA A 80 -1.64 31.76 4.65
N ALA A 81 -0.70 30.81 4.55
CA ALA A 81 -0.48 30.05 3.33
C ALA A 81 -0.54 28.55 3.60
N PHE A 82 -1.11 27.81 2.65
CA PHE A 82 -1.33 26.37 2.70
C PHE A 82 -0.66 25.74 1.47
N THR A 83 0.04 24.64 1.68
CA THR A 83 0.68 23.85 0.62
C THR A 83 0.23 22.42 0.74
N ASN A 84 -0.53 21.97 -0.26
CA ASN A 84 -0.93 20.57 -0.41
C ASN A 84 0.05 19.87 -1.35
N THR A 85 0.76 18.87 -0.85
CA THR A 85 1.74 18.09 -1.59
C THR A 85 1.17 16.70 -1.85
N LYS A 86 1.06 16.28 -3.11
CA LYS A 86 0.65 14.92 -3.45
C LYS A 86 1.77 13.96 -3.04
N VAL A 87 1.45 12.96 -2.23
CA VAL A 87 2.39 11.91 -1.83
C VAL A 87 2.53 10.91 -2.99
N PRO A 88 3.75 10.72 -3.54
CA PRO A 88 4.01 9.66 -4.50
C PRO A 88 3.59 8.30 -3.96
N SER A 89 2.81 7.55 -4.73
CA SER A 89 2.23 6.29 -4.28
C SER A 89 2.15 5.25 -5.40
N GLY A 90 1.99 3.99 -5.02
CA GLY A 90 1.75 2.86 -5.90
C GLY A 90 0.72 1.91 -5.32
N THR A 91 0.60 0.72 -5.91
CA THR A 91 -0.47 -0.23 -5.60
C THR A 91 0.07 -1.65 -5.41
N LEU A 92 -0.56 -2.41 -4.51
CA LEU A 92 -0.25 -3.82 -4.27
C LEU A 92 -1.51 -4.67 -4.49
N THR A 93 -1.44 -5.63 -5.40
CA THR A 93 -2.48 -6.64 -5.56
C THR A 93 -2.04 -7.97 -4.93
N VAL A 94 -2.89 -8.55 -4.07
CA VAL A 94 -2.72 -9.92 -3.56
C VAL A 94 -3.71 -10.83 -4.27
N THR A 95 -3.24 -11.93 -4.85
CA THR A 95 -4.09 -12.87 -5.60
C THR A 95 -3.97 -14.29 -5.09
N LYS A 96 -5.06 -15.06 -5.21
CA LYS A 96 -5.11 -16.46 -4.82
C LYS A 96 -5.53 -17.39 -5.96
N THR A 97 -4.70 -18.39 -6.25
CA THR A 97 -5.03 -19.52 -7.11
C THR A 97 -5.01 -20.84 -6.32
N VAL A 98 -5.97 -21.73 -6.61
CA VAL A 98 -6.01 -23.11 -6.12
C VAL A 98 -6.00 -24.02 -7.36
N SER A 99 -5.01 -24.90 -7.46
CA SER A 99 -4.72 -25.66 -8.68
C SER A 99 -4.25 -27.10 -8.39
N GLY A 100 -4.11 -27.91 -9.44
CA GLY A 100 -3.73 -29.33 -9.33
C GLY A 100 -4.91 -30.28 -9.53
N ASN A 101 -4.59 -31.52 -9.92
CA ASN A 101 -5.57 -32.56 -10.28
C ASN A 101 -6.27 -33.19 -9.06
N GLY A 102 -5.77 -32.94 -7.85
CA GLY A 102 -6.39 -33.41 -6.59
C GLY A 102 -7.38 -32.41 -5.98
N VAL A 103 -7.52 -31.22 -6.55
CA VAL A 103 -8.40 -30.15 -6.03
C VAL A 103 -9.87 -30.50 -6.24
N GLN A 104 -10.61 -30.55 -5.14
CA GLN A 104 -12.06 -30.73 -5.14
C GLN A 104 -12.80 -29.40 -5.31
N PRO A 105 -14.08 -29.41 -5.71
CA PRO A 105 -14.87 -28.17 -5.79
C PRO A 105 -14.91 -27.37 -4.48
N ALA A 106 -14.99 -28.05 -3.33
CA ALA A 106 -15.00 -27.41 -2.02
C ALA A 106 -13.68 -26.66 -1.71
N ASP A 107 -12.55 -27.16 -2.22
CA ASP A 107 -11.24 -26.52 -2.02
C ASP A 107 -11.16 -25.14 -2.67
N ARG A 108 -11.89 -24.92 -3.78
CA ARG A 108 -11.95 -23.62 -4.47
C ARG A 108 -12.80 -22.59 -3.71
N ASN A 109 -13.73 -23.06 -2.87
CA ASN A 109 -14.54 -22.21 -1.99
C ASN A 109 -13.90 -21.99 -0.61
N LYS A 110 -12.80 -22.68 -0.29
CA LYS A 110 -12.04 -22.46 0.95
C LYS A 110 -11.44 -21.06 0.96
N GLU A 111 -11.57 -20.37 2.08
CA GLU A 111 -10.91 -19.10 2.34
C GLU A 111 -9.49 -19.32 2.87
N TRP A 112 -8.53 -18.68 2.22
CA TRP A 112 -7.13 -18.69 2.60
C TRP A 112 -6.80 -17.36 3.29
N GLY A 113 -6.18 -17.42 4.46
CA GLY A 113 -5.76 -16.25 5.22
C GLY A 113 -4.42 -15.73 4.74
N PHE A 114 -4.29 -14.42 4.67
CA PHE A 114 -3.04 -13.74 4.37
C PHE A 114 -2.84 -12.63 5.37
N THR A 115 -1.62 -12.49 5.88
CA THR A 115 -1.19 -11.29 6.58
C THR A 115 -0.33 -10.46 5.64
N VAL A 116 -0.74 -9.21 5.42
CA VAL A 116 0.03 -8.18 4.73
C VAL A 116 0.71 -7.32 5.78
N THR A 117 2.03 -7.21 5.69
CA THR A 117 2.86 -6.35 6.55
C THR A 117 3.47 -5.24 5.70
N MET A 118 3.32 -3.98 6.12
CA MET A 118 3.90 -2.82 5.44
C MET A 118 4.73 -1.97 6.41
N LYS A 119 5.90 -1.51 5.94
CA LYS A 119 6.80 -0.63 6.70
C LYS A 119 7.54 0.36 5.80
N HIS A 120 7.78 1.56 6.31
CA HIS A 120 8.70 2.53 5.73
C HIS A 120 10.01 2.51 6.53
N GLY A 121 11.05 1.88 5.98
CA GLY A 121 12.26 1.57 6.74
C GLY A 121 11.93 0.58 7.86
N GLU A 122 12.13 0.99 9.11
CA GLU A 122 11.77 0.20 10.30
C GLU A 122 10.47 0.65 10.96
N THR A 123 9.82 1.69 10.43
CA THR A 123 8.57 2.21 10.97
C THR A 123 7.39 1.46 10.34
N PRO A 124 6.52 0.81 11.12
CA PRO A 124 5.32 0.20 10.58
C PRO A 124 4.39 1.23 9.93
N LEU A 125 3.76 0.86 8.81
CA LEU A 125 2.79 1.72 8.15
C LEU A 125 1.40 1.45 8.73
N GLU A 126 0.90 2.38 9.53
CA GLU A 126 -0.47 2.35 10.05
C GLU A 126 -1.44 3.06 9.12
N GLY A 127 -2.73 2.82 9.31
CA GLY A 127 -3.80 3.59 8.69
C GLY A 127 -4.74 2.77 7.84
N LYS A 128 -5.70 3.45 7.24
CA LYS A 128 -6.74 2.85 6.41
C LYS A 128 -6.50 3.20 4.95
N PHE A 129 -6.47 2.19 4.10
CA PHE A 129 -6.24 2.32 2.67
C PHE A 129 -7.47 1.83 1.90
N ASP A 130 -7.83 2.53 0.84
CA ASP A 130 -8.87 2.09 -0.07
C ASP A 130 -8.42 0.85 -0.85
N CYS A 131 -9.37 -0.02 -1.15
CA CYS A 131 -9.13 -1.27 -1.84
C CYS A 131 -10.16 -1.53 -2.94
N GLU A 132 -9.75 -2.31 -3.93
CA GLU A 132 -10.63 -2.93 -4.91
C GLU A 132 -10.60 -4.46 -4.76
N GLY A 133 -11.69 -5.14 -5.13
CA GLY A 133 -11.79 -6.61 -5.06
C GLY A 133 -12.73 -7.07 -3.95
N THR A 134 -12.26 -7.99 -3.09
CA THR A 134 -13.08 -8.63 -2.06
C THR A 134 -13.56 -7.68 -0.95
N GLN A 135 -12.92 -6.53 -0.79
CA GLN A 135 -13.28 -5.48 0.17
C GLN A 135 -12.92 -4.09 -0.36
N THR A 136 -13.58 -3.06 0.17
CA THR A 136 -13.39 -1.67 -0.27
C THR A 136 -12.32 -0.90 0.49
N SER A 137 -11.83 -1.44 1.61
CA SER A 137 -10.74 -0.83 2.38
C SER A 137 -10.06 -1.83 3.30
N LEU A 138 -8.81 -1.57 3.67
CA LEU A 138 -8.01 -2.38 4.59
C LEU A 138 -7.34 -1.47 5.63
N SER A 139 -7.40 -1.85 6.90
CA SER A 139 -6.79 -1.09 8.00
C SER A 139 -5.56 -1.81 8.52
N PHE A 140 -4.42 -1.13 8.48
CA PHE A 140 -3.17 -1.58 9.08
C PHE A 140 -3.07 -1.08 10.52
N ASN A 141 -2.79 -2.01 11.43
CA ASN A 141 -2.64 -1.73 12.86
C ASN A 141 -1.27 -1.11 13.20
N ALA A 142 -1.01 -0.87 14.48
CA ALA A 142 0.25 -0.29 14.97
C ALA A 142 1.54 -1.07 14.64
N ASN A 143 1.40 -2.33 14.25
CA ASN A 143 2.52 -3.16 13.79
C ASN A 143 2.63 -3.18 12.26
N GLY A 144 1.83 -2.37 11.55
CA GLY A 144 1.77 -2.33 10.10
C GLY A 144 1.22 -3.62 9.51
N HIS A 145 0.33 -4.32 10.23
CA HIS A 145 -0.26 -5.58 9.80
C HIS A 145 -1.74 -5.41 9.46
N ALA A 146 -2.17 -6.11 8.41
CA ALA A 146 -3.57 -6.27 8.06
C ALA A 146 -3.85 -7.68 7.52
N ASP A 147 -4.99 -8.25 7.90
CA ASP A 147 -5.39 -9.59 7.49
C ASP A 147 -6.38 -9.55 6.33
N VAL A 148 -6.20 -10.48 5.39
CA VAL A 148 -7.01 -10.64 4.18
C VAL A 148 -7.45 -12.09 4.07
N ARG A 149 -8.67 -12.34 3.57
CA ARG A 149 -9.16 -13.68 3.23
C ARG A 149 -9.51 -13.74 1.75
N LEU A 150 -8.94 -14.69 1.01
CA LEU A 150 -9.21 -14.89 -0.42
C LEU A 150 -9.55 -16.35 -0.73
N LYS A 151 -10.53 -16.57 -1.60
CA LYS A 151 -10.84 -17.85 -2.25
C LYS A 151 -10.07 -17.98 -3.56
N HIS A 152 -10.23 -19.12 -4.21
CA HIS A 152 -9.68 -19.31 -5.55
C HIS A 152 -10.21 -18.25 -6.53
N GLY A 153 -9.29 -17.60 -7.26
CA GLY A 153 -9.62 -16.61 -8.28
C GLY A 153 -9.89 -15.21 -7.72
N GLU A 154 -9.94 -15.06 -6.39
CA GLU A 154 -10.14 -13.77 -5.76
C GLU A 154 -8.83 -12.99 -5.62
N SER A 155 -8.99 -11.67 -5.54
CA SER A 155 -7.91 -10.73 -5.31
C SER A 155 -8.38 -9.53 -4.49
N ILE A 156 -7.42 -8.89 -3.84
CA ILE A 156 -7.57 -7.55 -3.28
C ILE A 156 -6.45 -6.66 -3.83
N THR A 157 -6.78 -5.43 -4.22
CA THR A 157 -5.80 -4.41 -4.63
C THR A 157 -5.84 -3.26 -3.66
N ILE A 158 -4.74 -3.01 -2.96
CA ILE A 158 -4.57 -1.91 -2.01
C ILE A 158 -4.02 -0.70 -2.76
N GLN A 159 -4.70 0.43 -2.65
CA GLN A 159 -4.43 1.66 -3.38
C GLN A 159 -3.65 2.67 -2.52
N GLY A 160 -2.94 3.60 -3.17
CA GLY A 160 -2.38 4.78 -2.50
C GLY A 160 -1.28 4.50 -1.48
N ILE A 161 -0.56 3.38 -1.60
CA ILE A 161 0.53 3.03 -0.69
C ILE A 161 1.71 3.99 -0.98
N PRO A 162 2.26 4.72 0.00
CA PRO A 162 3.38 5.62 -0.22
C PRO A 162 4.57 4.92 -0.88
N ALA A 163 5.20 5.58 -1.85
CA ALA A 163 6.41 5.07 -2.49
C ALA A 163 7.55 4.91 -1.47
N GLY A 164 8.35 3.86 -1.60
CA GLY A 164 9.40 3.49 -0.64
C GLY A 164 8.94 2.59 0.50
N VAL A 165 7.62 2.38 0.68
CA VAL A 165 7.10 1.38 1.59
C VAL A 165 7.51 -0.01 1.10
N THR A 166 8.11 -0.79 2.00
CA THR A 166 8.35 -2.22 1.80
C THR A 166 7.17 -3.02 2.30
N TYR A 167 6.84 -4.09 1.59
CA TYR A 167 5.76 -5.00 1.96
C TYR A 167 6.25 -6.45 2.02
N THR A 168 5.57 -7.23 2.85
CA THR A 168 5.64 -8.68 2.91
C THR A 168 4.22 -9.22 3.00
N VAL A 169 3.89 -10.22 2.19
CA VAL A 169 2.64 -10.97 2.27
C VAL A 169 2.98 -12.40 2.66
N THR A 170 2.28 -12.92 3.66
CA THR A 170 2.43 -14.31 4.09
C THR A 170 1.07 -14.98 4.03
N GLU A 171 1.02 -16.22 3.54
CA GLU A 171 -0.19 -17.05 3.64
C GLU A 171 -0.19 -17.76 4.99
N ASP A 172 -1.29 -17.63 5.73
CA ASP A 172 -1.51 -18.33 6.99
C ASP A 172 -1.67 -19.82 6.73
N MET A 173 -1.08 -20.65 7.60
CA MET A 173 -1.30 -22.09 7.58
C MET A 173 -0.99 -22.73 6.21
N ALA A 174 0.07 -22.22 5.56
CA ALA A 174 0.58 -22.74 4.30
C ALA A 174 0.99 -24.23 4.41
N ASP A 175 0.97 -24.93 3.27
CA ASP A 175 1.38 -26.33 3.14
C ASP A 175 0.58 -27.33 4.02
N LEU A 176 -0.69 -27.03 4.33
CA LEU A 176 -1.60 -27.91 5.07
C LEU A 176 -2.65 -28.58 4.16
N ASP A 177 -3.33 -29.59 4.69
CA ASP A 177 -4.44 -30.32 4.04
C ASP A 177 -4.08 -30.93 2.67
N GLY A 178 -2.81 -31.29 2.48
CA GLY A 178 -2.27 -31.85 1.24
C GLY A 178 -2.02 -30.82 0.14
N PHE A 179 -2.09 -29.52 0.46
CA PHE A 179 -1.66 -28.46 -0.45
C PHE A 179 -0.16 -28.20 -0.34
N LYS A 180 0.43 -27.78 -1.45
CA LYS A 180 1.74 -27.14 -1.52
C LYS A 180 1.57 -25.69 -1.96
N THR A 181 2.02 -24.76 -1.15
CA THR A 181 1.95 -23.32 -1.38
C THR A 181 3.18 -22.84 -2.15
N THR A 182 2.97 -21.96 -3.12
CA THR A 182 4.03 -21.23 -3.83
C THR A 182 3.61 -19.77 -3.98
N SER A 183 4.58 -18.87 -4.03
CA SER A 183 4.29 -17.45 -4.21
C SER A 183 5.30 -16.78 -5.13
N THR A 184 4.85 -15.68 -5.76
CA THR A 184 5.70 -14.77 -6.54
C THR A 184 5.42 -13.34 -6.09
N GLY A 185 6.46 -12.52 -5.97
CA GLY A 185 6.31 -11.11 -5.56
C GLY A 185 5.78 -10.92 -4.13
N ALA A 186 5.88 -11.94 -3.26
CA ALA A 186 5.39 -11.88 -1.88
C ALA A 186 6.09 -10.82 -1.02
N THR A 187 7.26 -10.35 -1.43
CA THR A 187 7.95 -9.21 -0.81
C THR A 187 8.38 -8.23 -1.89
N GLY A 188 8.50 -6.96 -1.52
CA GLY A 188 8.95 -5.93 -2.45
C GLY A 188 8.92 -4.52 -1.86
N THR A 189 9.10 -3.53 -2.73
CA THR A 189 9.00 -2.10 -2.40
C THR A 189 8.05 -1.44 -3.38
N ILE A 190 7.15 -0.61 -2.86
CA ILE A 190 6.24 0.17 -3.67
C ILE A 190 7.00 1.30 -4.36
N GLN A 191 6.86 1.38 -5.67
CA GLN A 191 7.42 2.45 -6.49
C GLN A 191 6.30 3.40 -6.94
N GLU A 192 6.65 4.66 -7.13
CA GLU A 192 5.72 5.69 -7.61
C GLU A 192 5.06 5.29 -8.93
N GLY A 193 3.73 5.33 -8.96
CA GLY A 193 2.89 5.03 -10.12
C GLY A 193 2.96 3.58 -10.59
N LYS A 194 3.56 2.67 -9.81
CA LYS A 194 3.67 1.26 -10.16
C LYS A 194 2.65 0.41 -9.42
N ALA A 195 2.12 -0.56 -10.14
CA ALA A 195 1.38 -1.68 -9.58
C ALA A 195 2.31 -2.88 -9.45
N VAL A 196 2.24 -3.56 -8.30
CA VAL A 196 2.95 -4.81 -8.04
C VAL A 196 1.97 -5.87 -7.57
N THR A 197 2.30 -7.14 -7.83
CA THR A 197 1.44 -8.27 -7.48
C THR A 197 2.18 -9.28 -6.62
N ALA A 198 1.57 -9.64 -5.49
CA ALA A 198 1.91 -10.80 -4.68
C ALA A 198 0.91 -11.93 -5.00
N ALA A 199 1.34 -12.89 -5.81
CA ALA A 199 0.47 -13.99 -6.25
C ALA A 199 0.80 -15.28 -5.47
N PHE A 200 -0.24 -15.91 -4.93
CA PHE A 200 -0.14 -17.17 -4.19
C PHE A 200 -0.91 -18.28 -4.87
N THR A 201 -0.26 -19.44 -5.02
CA THR A 201 -0.85 -20.65 -5.62
C THR A 201 -0.73 -21.82 -4.67
N ASN A 202 -1.87 -22.42 -4.33
CA ASN A 202 -1.91 -23.68 -3.59
C ASN A 202 -2.23 -24.82 -4.54
N THR A 203 -1.31 -25.77 -4.59
CA THR A 203 -1.40 -26.92 -5.49
C THR A 203 -1.72 -28.17 -4.70
N LYS A 204 -2.74 -28.92 -5.09
CA LYS A 204 -3.04 -30.25 -4.54
C LYS A 204 -3.02 -31.26 -5.66
N ASN A 205 -2.09 -32.19 -5.59
CA ASN A 205 -2.00 -33.28 -6.55
C ASN A 205 -2.72 -34.50 -5.98
N GLY A 206 -3.61 -35.07 -6.77
CA GLY A 206 -4.24 -36.35 -6.48
C GLY A 206 -3.22 -37.46 -6.71
N ASP A 207 -3.39 -38.56 -5.99
CA ASP A 207 -2.63 -39.76 -6.29
C ASP A 207 -3.04 -40.22 -7.69
N VAL A 208 -2.08 -40.32 -8.62
CA VAL A 208 -2.34 -41.00 -9.88
C VAL A 208 -2.39 -42.47 -9.53
N THR A 209 -3.56 -42.98 -9.15
CA THR A 209 -3.82 -44.40 -9.21
C THR A 209 -3.77 -44.78 -10.67
N GLY A 210 -2.57 -45.11 -11.15
CA GLY A 210 -2.44 -45.87 -12.37
C GLY A 210 -3.23 -47.15 -12.13
N THR A 211 -4.41 -47.25 -12.73
CA THR A 211 -5.00 -48.55 -13.02
C THR A 211 -4.10 -49.19 -14.07
N GLY A 212 -2.93 -49.65 -13.62
CA GLY A 212 -2.27 -50.80 -14.21
C GLY A 212 -3.06 -52.02 -13.77
N GLU A 213 -4.29 -52.15 -14.27
CA GLU A 213 -4.89 -53.48 -14.39
C GLU A 213 -4.41 -54.06 -15.71
N ASP A 214 -3.25 -54.69 -15.56
CA ASP A 214 -2.81 -55.85 -16.31
C ASP A 214 -3.99 -56.81 -16.53
N THR A 215 -4.53 -56.83 -17.76
CA THR A 215 -5.39 -57.91 -18.23
C THR A 215 -4.56 -58.83 -19.11
N GLY A 216 -3.73 -59.63 -18.45
CA GLY A 216 -3.00 -60.73 -19.07
C GLY A 216 -3.92 -61.84 -19.59
N ALA A 217 -3.86 -62.02 -20.92
CA ALA A 217 -4.00 -63.26 -21.70
C ALA A 217 -5.39 -63.83 -22.04
N GLY A 218 -5.76 -63.67 -23.32
CA GLY A 218 -6.72 -64.48 -24.07
C GLY A 218 -6.46 -64.39 -25.58
N THR A 219 -5.78 -65.41 -26.10
CA THR A 219 -5.41 -65.76 -27.48
C THR A 219 -6.28 -65.25 -28.65
N GLY A 220 -5.62 -64.77 -29.72
CA GLY A 220 -6.18 -64.66 -31.07
C GLY A 220 -5.17 -64.08 -32.08
N GLU A 221 -4.55 -64.94 -32.89
CA GLU A 221 -3.91 -64.57 -34.17
C GLU A 221 -4.97 -64.10 -35.18
N ASP A 222 -4.75 -62.98 -35.88
CA ASP A 222 -4.52 -62.92 -37.34
C ASP A 222 -4.65 -61.48 -37.93
N THR A 223 -3.68 -61.21 -38.81
CA THR A 223 -3.38 -60.15 -39.80
C THR A 223 -4.25 -58.89 -40.02
N GLY A 224 -3.54 -57.75 -40.19
CA GLY A 224 -4.05 -56.59 -40.96
C GLY A 224 -3.21 -55.32 -40.80
N ALA A 225 -2.37 -54.99 -41.78
CA ALA A 225 -1.51 -53.81 -41.83
C ALA A 225 -2.28 -52.48 -41.99
N GLY A 226 -1.83 -51.42 -41.30
CA GLY A 226 -2.32 -50.04 -41.51
C GLY A 226 -1.60 -48.96 -40.70
N THR A 227 -0.54 -48.39 -41.29
CA THR A 227 0.07 -47.04 -41.10
C THR A 227 0.41 -46.48 -39.69
N PRO A 228 1.64 -45.97 -39.45
CA PRO A 228 1.96 -45.22 -38.23
C PRO A 228 1.46 -43.77 -38.33
N VAL A 229 0.70 -43.32 -37.33
CA VAL A 229 0.46 -41.89 -37.07
C VAL A 229 1.49 -41.43 -36.03
N PRO A 230 2.22 -40.32 -36.25
CA PRO A 230 3.22 -39.85 -35.30
C PRO A 230 2.56 -39.25 -34.07
N GLN A 231 3.00 -39.64 -32.87
CA GLN A 231 2.79 -38.85 -31.67
C GLN A 231 3.60 -37.55 -31.80
N THR A 232 2.90 -36.41 -31.81
CA THR A 232 3.51 -35.09 -31.71
C THR A 232 3.82 -34.77 -30.25
N GLY A 233 5.11 -34.69 -29.94
CA GLY A 233 5.67 -33.58 -29.20
C GLY A 233 5.61 -33.66 -27.67
N ASP A 234 6.50 -34.46 -27.10
CA ASP A 234 7.30 -33.93 -26.00
C ASP A 234 8.06 -32.70 -26.51
N ALA A 235 7.89 -31.58 -25.84
CA ALA A 235 8.78 -30.44 -25.93
C ALA A 235 9.16 -30.04 -24.51
N ASP A 236 10.30 -30.55 -24.07
CA ASP A 236 11.13 -29.93 -23.06
C ASP A 236 11.24 -28.41 -23.28
N SER A 237 11.15 -27.63 -22.20
CA SER A 237 11.88 -26.37 -22.09
C SER A 237 12.38 -26.19 -20.65
N PRO A 238 13.59 -26.70 -20.36
CA PRO A 238 14.29 -26.59 -19.09
C PRO A 238 14.92 -25.19 -18.97
N GLY A 239 14.06 -24.17 -18.89
CA GLY A 239 14.48 -22.77 -18.90
C GLY A 239 13.64 -21.94 -17.96
N LEU A 240 13.96 -21.97 -16.66
CA LEU A 240 14.07 -20.79 -15.79
C LEU A 240 14.49 -21.24 -14.37
N TRP A 241 15.69 -21.82 -14.28
CA TRP A 241 16.48 -21.71 -13.05
C TRP A 241 17.52 -20.61 -13.29
N LEU A 242 17.70 -19.73 -12.28
CA LEU A 242 18.58 -18.55 -12.19
C LEU A 242 17.94 -17.28 -12.80
N PHE A 243 17.71 -16.17 -12.08
CA PHE A 243 18.36 -15.56 -10.90
C PHE A 243 17.28 -14.87 -10.03
N LEU A 244 17.42 -14.59 -8.73
CA LEU A 244 18.47 -13.78 -8.10
C LEU A 244 18.47 -13.99 -6.57
N LEU A 245 19.66 -14.25 -6.02
CA LEU A 245 20.07 -13.94 -4.65
C LEU A 245 20.57 -12.48 -4.62
N ALA A 246 20.19 -11.71 -3.61
CA ALA A 246 20.97 -10.59 -3.06
C ALA A 246 20.55 -10.39 -1.58
N LEU A 247 21.27 -10.99 -0.62
CA LEU A 247 22.35 -10.42 0.20
C LEU A 247 21.94 -9.21 1.08
N SER A 248 21.88 -9.42 2.40
CA SER A 248 22.92 -8.99 3.37
C SER A 248 22.56 -9.56 4.76
N ALA A 249 23.35 -10.46 5.37
CA ALA A 249 24.67 -10.32 6.01
C ALA A 249 24.61 -9.82 7.49
N MET A 250 24.72 -10.81 8.38
CA MET A 250 25.38 -10.83 9.70
C MET A 250 24.88 -9.93 10.83
N GLY A 251 24.22 -10.58 11.80
CA GLY A 251 24.22 -10.20 13.20
C GLY A 251 25.17 -11.08 14.03
N LEU A 252 25.80 -10.45 15.02
CA LEU A 252 26.56 -10.94 16.18
C LEU A 252 28.03 -11.38 16.03
N THR A 253 28.94 -10.55 16.54
CA THR A 253 29.41 -10.64 17.94
C THR A 253 30.29 -9.43 18.32
N ALA A 254 30.14 -8.97 19.57
CA ALA A 254 30.77 -7.78 20.15
C ALA A 254 32.08 -8.10 20.87
N VAL A 255 33.07 -7.18 20.84
CA VAL A 255 34.02 -6.94 21.96
C VAL A 255 34.43 -5.46 22.00
N PHE A 256 34.34 -4.86 23.18
CA PHE A 256 34.77 -3.52 23.57
C PHE A 256 36.29 -3.29 23.43
N LEU A 257 36.71 -2.10 22.99
CA LEU A 257 37.82 -1.41 23.66
C LEU A 257 37.77 0.11 23.48
N ARG A 258 37.91 0.77 24.63
CA ARG A 258 37.74 2.19 24.93
C ARG A 258 39.10 2.88 24.83
N ALA A 259 39.24 3.94 24.05
CA ALA A 259 40.30 4.94 24.25
C ALA A 259 39.93 6.30 23.65
N LYS A 260 39.52 7.23 24.52
CA LYS A 260 39.48 8.67 24.22
C LYS A 260 40.91 9.16 23.95
N ARG A 261 41.13 9.91 22.87
CA ARG A 261 42.24 10.88 22.80
C ARG A 261 41.66 12.27 22.53
N ALA A 262 41.94 13.17 23.47
CA ALA A 262 41.55 14.58 23.43
C ALA A 262 42.37 15.36 22.38
N PRO A 263 41.83 16.44 21.79
CA PRO A 263 42.66 17.39 21.05
C PRO A 263 43.44 18.27 22.03
N GLY A 264 44.76 18.28 21.86
CA GLY A 264 45.70 19.07 22.63
C GLY A 264 45.47 20.57 22.44
N ARG A 265 45.28 21.26 23.56
CA ARG A 265 45.43 22.71 23.70
C ARG A 265 46.90 23.08 23.46
N ARG A 266 47.20 23.97 22.52
CA ARG A 266 48.42 24.77 22.55
C ARG A 266 48.07 26.23 22.85
N ARG A 267 48.66 26.71 23.95
CA ARG A 267 48.92 28.09 24.38
C ARG A 267 50.31 28.04 25.03
N PRO A 268 51.05 29.14 25.21
CA PRO A 268 50.66 30.55 25.16
C PRO A 268 50.72 31.18 23.77
#